data_AF-A0A9W6WGQ0-F1
#
_entry.id   AF-A0A9W6WGQ0-F1
#
_cell.length_a   1.000
_cell.length_b   1.000
_cell.length_c   1.000
_cell.angle_alpha   90.00
_cell.angle_beta   90.00
_cell.angle_gamma   90.00
#
_symmetry.space_group_name_H-M   'P 1'
#
loop_
_entity.id
_entity.type
_entity.pdbx_description
1 polymer ?
#
loop_
_entity_poly.entity_id
_entity_poly.type
_entity_poly.pdbx_seq_one_letter_code
_entity_poly.pdbx_strand_id
1 'polypeptide(L)'
;MSLPLYTPNQDYVNTQTSDNKGDIELTKTRVKTSAPITGSSKINDKTGIITRAPKSNEGMQLSFAFEWETPDNGFCGSLVDCFGSVVGALGVILFCSCLPNPYQSVYQGSVGLITKFGKMYKVADPGLIKVNPLSEKLYVVDVKLRTMEIPDQKCLTKDNVRIVLTSVLYYQIFEPHIIYFSVRSFESTLKVRARSTLRQVIGARNLLDVIERREEIAESIEEIIAQTADSWGIRIESFVIEDLTLPPSLLKSLAMAAEAKRIGESKIIQATAEVKSAKLMRKAADILASKPAINGNLYQDRYEGEQLITVSGEAPSVKDISGKHGIVVGATIDKLLEGASTQCLQNINLAMKNGEYAGIPDDLIIRG
;
A
#
# COMPACT_ATOMS: atom_id res chain seq x y z
N MET A 1 22.48 35.98 22.80
CA MET A 1 23.16 34.71 23.18
C MET A 1 22.84 33.70 22.10
N SER A 2 23.67 33.67 21.06
CA SER A 2 23.50 32.86 19.86
C SER A 2 24.25 31.53 20.02
N LEU A 3 23.54 30.42 19.93
CA LEU A 3 24.09 29.06 19.89
C LEU A 3 24.87 28.86 18.57
N PRO A 4 26.01 28.17 18.56
CA PRO A 4 26.70 27.84 17.32
C PRO A 4 25.91 26.77 16.55
N LEU A 5 25.72 27.02 15.26
CA LEU A 5 25.18 26.09 14.27
C LEU A 5 26.18 24.95 14.05
N TYR A 6 25.73 23.72 14.22
CA TYR A 6 26.48 22.52 13.87
C TYR A 6 26.36 22.29 12.35
N THR A 7 27.47 22.46 11.64
CA THR A 7 27.60 22.07 10.22
C THR A 7 28.20 20.67 10.15
N PRO A 8 27.61 19.72 9.40
CA PRO A 8 28.23 18.41 9.22
C PRO A 8 29.36 18.54 8.20
N ASN A 9 30.60 18.34 8.63
CA ASN A 9 31.70 18.07 7.71
C ASN A 9 31.49 16.68 7.10
N GLN A 10 31.25 16.65 5.79
CA GLN A 10 31.52 15.50 4.96
C GLN A 10 33.03 15.26 4.99
N ASP A 11 33.46 14.09 5.47
CA ASP A 11 34.72 13.43 5.11
C ASP A 11 34.69 12.01 5.69
N TYR A 12 34.01 11.09 5.00
CA TYR A 12 34.17 9.65 5.24
C TYR A 12 35.21 9.12 4.25
N VAL A 13 36.46 9.08 4.69
CA VAL A 13 37.56 8.45 3.96
C VAL A 13 37.45 6.94 4.18
N ASN A 14 36.96 6.24 3.16
CA ASN A 14 37.12 4.79 3.07
C ASN A 14 38.58 4.49 2.73
N THR A 15 39.33 3.92 3.67
CA THR A 15 40.63 3.31 3.38
C THR A 15 40.40 2.01 2.61
N GLN A 16 40.42 2.08 1.28
CA GLN A 16 40.77 0.95 0.43
C GLN A 16 42.18 1.17 -0.09
N THR A 17 43.08 0.26 0.28
CA THR A 17 44.43 0.18 -0.24
C THR A 17 44.36 -0.12 -1.75
N SER A 18 45.07 0.69 -2.53
CA SER A 18 45.30 0.64 -3.97
C SER A 18 45.65 -0.76 -4.50
N ASP A 19 45.11 -1.14 -5.67
CA ASP A 19 45.94 -1.32 -6.88
C ASP A 19 45.14 -1.45 -8.20
N ASN A 20 45.64 -0.72 -9.21
CA ASN A 20 45.48 -0.84 -10.67
C ASN A 20 44.23 -0.30 -11.41
N LYS A 21 44.37 0.96 -11.84
CA LYS A 21 44.31 1.49 -13.23
C LYS A 21 43.42 0.77 -14.27
N GLY A 22 42.37 1.46 -14.70
CA GLY A 22 41.64 1.23 -15.95
C GLY A 22 40.39 2.12 -16.05
N ASP A 23 40.40 3.07 -16.98
CA ASP A 23 39.27 3.97 -17.29
C ASP A 23 38.01 3.21 -17.71
N ILE A 24 36.81 3.81 -17.58
CA ILE A 24 35.69 3.88 -18.57
C ILE A 24 34.35 4.33 -17.93
N GLU A 25 33.77 5.36 -18.55
CA GLU A 25 32.37 5.85 -18.65
C GLU A 25 31.31 5.56 -17.57
N LEU A 26 30.81 6.65 -16.95
CA LEU A 26 29.56 6.70 -16.19
C LEU A 26 28.34 6.81 -17.12
N THR A 27 27.76 5.67 -17.52
CA THR A 27 26.41 5.64 -18.11
C THR A 27 25.37 5.41 -17.02
N LYS A 28 24.55 6.43 -16.75
CA LYS A 28 23.37 6.33 -15.86
C LYS A 28 22.39 5.29 -16.40
N THR A 29 22.14 4.22 -15.65
CA THR A 29 20.98 3.35 -15.91
C THR A 29 20.23 3.05 -14.61
N ARG A 30 18.98 3.52 -14.59
CA ARG A 30 17.92 3.25 -13.61
C ARG A 30 17.74 1.74 -13.44
N VAL A 31 18.04 1.20 -12.26
CA VAL A 31 17.74 -0.20 -11.95
C VAL A 31 16.22 -0.34 -11.84
N LYS A 32 15.62 -1.00 -12.83
CA LYS A 32 14.25 -1.53 -12.73
C LYS A 32 14.26 -2.67 -11.72
N THR A 33 13.44 -2.56 -10.69
CA THR A 33 13.10 -3.66 -9.78
C THR A 33 12.29 -4.69 -10.57
N SER A 34 12.96 -5.68 -11.15
CA SER A 34 12.33 -6.94 -11.54
C SER A 34 12.76 -7.99 -10.54
N ALA A 35 11.81 -8.46 -9.74
CA ALA A 35 12.00 -9.57 -8.81
C ALA A 35 12.51 -10.81 -9.58
N PRO A 36 13.56 -11.52 -9.12
CA PRO A 36 13.82 -12.86 -9.58
C PRO A 36 13.04 -13.85 -8.70
N ILE A 37 11.79 -14.11 -9.07
CA ILE A 37 11.18 -15.41 -8.77
C ILE A 37 11.81 -16.37 -9.79
N THR A 38 12.91 -17.03 -9.44
CA THR A 38 13.33 -18.36 -9.94
C THR A 38 14.68 -18.68 -9.32
N GLY A 39 14.65 -19.29 -8.13
CA GLY A 39 15.80 -20.07 -7.64
C GLY A 39 15.83 -21.38 -8.41
N SER A 40 16.57 -21.45 -9.51
CA SER A 40 16.82 -22.72 -10.22
C SER A 40 17.67 -23.62 -9.32
N SER A 41 17.02 -24.52 -8.58
CA SER A 41 17.71 -25.64 -7.94
C SER A 41 18.06 -26.65 -9.02
N LYS A 42 19.34 -26.77 -9.38
CA LYS A 42 19.81 -27.93 -10.13
C LYS A 42 19.75 -29.15 -9.21
N ILE A 43 18.79 -30.04 -9.48
CA ILE A 43 18.74 -31.36 -8.87
C ILE A 43 19.80 -32.20 -9.58
N ASN A 44 20.77 -32.72 -8.83
CA ASN A 44 21.72 -33.69 -9.36
C ASN A 44 21.11 -35.10 -9.12
N ASP A 45 20.43 -35.65 -10.12
CA ASP A 45 19.58 -36.85 -10.04
C ASP A 45 20.32 -38.16 -9.64
N LYS A 46 21.62 -38.11 -9.36
CA LYS A 46 22.41 -39.27 -8.92
C LYS A 46 22.76 -39.29 -7.43
N THR A 47 22.55 -38.20 -6.70
CA THR A 47 22.90 -38.14 -5.26
C THR A 47 21.82 -37.51 -4.36
N GLY A 48 20.72 -37.00 -4.92
CA GLY A 48 19.66 -36.36 -4.13
C GLY A 48 20.12 -35.09 -3.36
N ILE A 49 21.36 -34.64 -3.60
CA ILE A 49 21.93 -33.47 -2.94
C ILE A 49 21.45 -32.23 -3.71
N ILE A 50 20.61 -31.44 -3.04
CA ILE A 50 20.24 -30.11 -3.52
C ILE A 50 21.38 -29.16 -3.15
N THR A 51 22.28 -28.90 -4.09
CA THR A 51 23.29 -27.84 -3.92
C THR A 51 22.61 -26.48 -4.09
N ARG A 52 22.13 -25.89 -2.99
CA ARG A 52 21.76 -24.47 -2.97
C ARG A 52 23.04 -23.66 -2.90
N ALA A 53 23.25 -22.74 -3.83
CA ALA A 53 24.29 -21.72 -3.71
C ALA A 53 24.12 -21.00 -2.35
N PRO A 54 25.21 -20.62 -1.65
CA PRO A 54 25.08 -19.88 -0.40
C PRO A 54 24.23 -18.64 -0.68
N LYS A 55 23.18 -18.44 0.14
CA LYS A 55 22.37 -17.23 0.08
C LYS A 55 23.35 -16.07 0.23
N SER A 56 23.46 -15.23 -0.79
CA SER A 56 24.19 -13.96 -0.74
C SER A 56 23.78 -13.22 0.53
N ASN A 57 24.67 -12.39 1.09
CA ASN A 57 24.43 -11.62 2.32
C ASN A 57 23.19 -10.68 2.28
N GLU A 58 22.42 -10.68 1.18
CA GLU A 58 21.21 -9.90 0.88
C GLU A 58 20.02 -10.11 1.85
N GLY A 59 20.17 -10.94 2.88
CA GLY A 59 19.19 -11.05 3.98
C GLY A 59 19.80 -10.99 5.38
N MET A 60 21.10 -10.69 5.50
CA MET A 60 21.76 -10.52 6.79
C MET A 60 21.76 -9.05 7.20
N GLN A 61 21.66 -8.81 8.52
CA GLN A 61 21.76 -7.48 9.10
C GLN A 61 23.06 -6.81 8.62
N LEU A 62 22.98 -5.55 8.18
CA LEU A 62 24.16 -4.76 7.86
C LEU A 62 25.04 -4.65 9.12
N SER A 63 26.35 -4.83 8.97
CA SER A 63 27.27 -4.66 10.08
C SER A 63 27.27 -3.20 10.52
N PHE A 64 27.04 -2.97 11.81
CA PHE A 64 27.13 -1.67 12.47
C PHE A 64 28.42 -1.55 13.29
N ALA A 65 29.32 -2.54 13.18
CA ALA A 65 30.52 -2.60 13.99
C ALA A 65 31.45 -1.41 13.68
N PHE A 66 31.74 -0.63 14.71
CA PHE A 66 32.68 0.49 14.63
C PHE A 66 33.36 0.65 15.99
N GLU A 67 34.63 1.04 15.97
CA GLU A 67 35.42 1.22 17.19
C GLU A 67 36.07 2.61 17.16
N TRP A 68 35.90 3.37 18.25
CA TRP A 68 36.56 4.65 18.42
C TRP A 68 37.89 4.46 19.17
N GLU A 69 38.85 5.34 18.91
CA GLU A 69 40.08 5.38 19.69
C GLU A 69 39.75 5.61 21.17
N THR A 70 40.11 4.66 22.04
CA THR A 70 39.94 4.87 23.48
C THR A 70 40.92 5.95 23.94
N PRO A 71 40.47 6.95 24.70
CA PRO A 71 41.40 7.84 25.38
C PRO A 71 42.27 7.05 26.35
N ASP A 72 43.51 7.47 26.54
CA ASP A 72 44.42 6.90 27.54
C ASP A 72 43.79 7.03 28.93
N ASN A 73 43.21 5.94 29.41
CA ASN A 73 42.71 5.84 30.76
C ASN A 73 43.96 5.72 31.62
N GLY A 74 44.40 6.81 32.24
CA GLY A 74 45.61 6.85 33.07
C GLY A 74 45.65 5.74 34.13
N PHE A 75 46.71 5.66 34.93
CA PHE A 75 47.01 4.50 35.80
C PHE A 75 45.80 3.83 36.48
N CYS A 76 44.90 4.60 37.11
CA CYS A 76 43.69 4.05 37.74
C CYS A 76 42.73 3.35 36.77
N GLY A 77 42.53 3.89 35.56
CA GLY A 77 41.67 3.26 34.55
C GLY A 77 42.24 1.94 34.07
N SER A 78 43.55 1.89 33.81
CA SER A 78 44.24 0.64 33.44
C SER A 78 44.19 -0.41 34.56
N LEU A 79 44.24 0.03 35.82
CA LEU A 79 44.13 -0.84 36.99
C LEU A 79 42.70 -1.41 37.09
N VAL A 80 41.66 -0.59 36.94
CA VAL A 80 40.26 -1.03 36.96
C VAL A 80 39.95 -1.99 35.80
N ASP A 81 40.50 -1.71 34.61
CA ASP A 81 40.40 -2.60 33.45
C ASP A 81 41.03 -3.98 33.72
N CYS A 82 42.22 -3.99 34.35
CA CYS A 82 42.92 -5.21 34.73
C CYS A 82 42.12 -6.01 35.78
N PHE A 83 41.67 -5.36 36.85
CA PHE A 83 40.83 -5.99 37.87
C PHE A 83 39.54 -6.56 37.26
N GLY A 84 38.87 -5.80 36.40
CA GLY A 84 37.67 -6.26 35.72
C GLY A 84 37.92 -7.45 34.78
N SER A 85 39.06 -7.48 34.09
CA SER A 85 39.47 -8.62 33.25
C SER A 85 39.78 -9.87 34.06
N VAL A 86 40.45 -9.73 35.21
CA VAL A 86 40.73 -10.84 36.14
C VAL A 86 39.44 -11.38 36.74
N VAL A 87 38.57 -10.50 37.21
CA VAL A 87 37.23 -10.84 37.76
C VAL A 87 36.40 -11.58 36.71
N GLY A 88 36.36 -11.08 35.47
CA GLY A 88 35.64 -11.72 34.37
C GLY A 88 36.22 -13.09 33.99
N ALA A 89 37.55 -13.22 33.95
CA ALA A 89 38.21 -14.51 33.67
C ALA A 89 37.94 -15.56 34.75
N LEU A 90 37.99 -15.17 36.03
CA LEU A 90 37.66 -16.03 37.15
C LEU A 90 36.18 -16.46 37.12
N GLY A 91 35.27 -15.56 36.73
CA GLY A 91 33.85 -15.90 36.56
C GLY A 91 33.60 -17.02 35.53
N VAL A 92 34.38 -17.06 34.45
CA VAL A 92 34.28 -18.11 33.42
C VAL A 92 34.91 -19.42 33.88
N ILE A 93 36.07 -19.36 34.55
CA ILE A 93 36.88 -20.54 34.90
C ILE A 93 36.34 -21.27 36.13
N LEU A 94 35.93 -20.54 37.18
CA LEU A 94 35.58 -21.14 38.47
C LEU A 94 34.11 -21.57 38.59
N PHE A 95 33.29 -21.37 37.54
CA PHE A 95 31.82 -21.56 37.59
C PHE A 95 31.22 -21.02 38.90
N CYS A 96 31.81 -19.92 39.40
CA CYS A 96 31.50 -19.38 40.70
C CYS A 96 30.31 -18.44 40.53
N SER A 97 29.17 -18.81 41.11
CA SER A 97 27.92 -18.04 41.08
C SER A 97 28.06 -16.58 41.56
N CYS A 98 29.16 -16.25 42.25
CA CYS A 98 29.40 -14.94 42.84
C CYS A 98 30.01 -13.91 41.87
N LEU A 99 30.51 -14.32 40.69
CA LEU A 99 31.24 -13.44 39.77
C LEU A 99 30.41 -13.17 38.49
N PRO A 100 30.30 -11.92 38.02
CA PRO A 100 29.55 -11.60 36.81
C PRO A 100 30.24 -12.17 35.54
N ASN A 101 29.44 -12.74 34.64
CA ASN A 101 29.90 -13.26 33.37
C ASN A 101 30.29 -12.11 32.41
N PRO A 102 31.52 -12.08 31.86
CA PRO A 102 31.94 -11.07 30.90
C PRO A 102 31.28 -11.24 29.52
N TYR A 103 30.79 -12.44 29.19
CA TYR A 103 30.17 -12.68 27.88
C TYR A 103 28.67 -12.36 27.94
N GLN A 104 28.27 -11.34 27.18
CA GLN A 104 26.88 -10.93 27.03
C GLN A 104 26.43 -11.19 25.59
N SER A 105 25.23 -11.73 25.44
CA SER A 105 24.67 -12.02 24.12
C SER A 105 23.82 -10.84 23.64
N VAL A 106 24.02 -10.46 22.38
CA VAL A 106 23.17 -9.50 21.67
C VAL A 106 22.41 -10.26 20.59
N TYR A 107 21.09 -10.15 20.63
CA TYR A 107 20.20 -10.82 19.69
C TYR A 107 20.30 -10.21 18.28
N GLN A 108 20.02 -11.04 17.26
CA GLN A 108 19.95 -10.57 15.88
C GLN A 108 18.84 -9.52 15.70
N GLY A 109 19.13 -8.53 14.86
CA GLY A 109 18.32 -7.33 14.66
C GLY A 109 18.44 -6.31 15.79
N SER A 110 19.39 -6.51 16.71
CA SER A 110 19.79 -5.51 17.69
C SER A 110 21.29 -5.24 17.58
N VAL A 111 21.72 -4.09 18.08
CA VAL A 111 23.10 -3.63 18.07
C VAL A 111 23.54 -3.35 19.50
N GLY A 112 24.74 -3.80 19.84
CA GLY A 112 25.36 -3.56 21.14
C GLY A 112 26.16 -2.28 21.14
N LEU A 113 25.84 -1.34 22.03
CA LEU A 113 26.58 -0.12 22.26
C LEU A 113 27.39 -0.27 23.55
N ILE A 114 28.71 -0.22 23.45
CA ILE A 114 29.61 -0.43 24.58
C ILE A 114 30.21 0.90 24.98
N THR A 115 29.91 1.30 26.21
CA THR A 115 30.52 2.45 26.85
C THR A 115 31.58 2.01 27.83
N LYS A 116 32.70 2.73 27.88
CA LYS A 116 33.80 2.51 28.81
C LYS A 116 34.02 3.78 29.62
N PHE A 117 33.90 3.69 30.95
CA PHE A 117 33.97 4.84 31.87
C PHE A 117 33.08 6.04 31.45
N GLY A 118 31.91 5.76 30.85
CA GLY A 118 30.96 6.78 30.41
C GLY A 118 31.22 7.39 29.02
N LYS A 119 32.30 7.01 28.34
CA LYS A 119 32.55 7.36 26.92
C LYS A 119 32.15 6.20 26.03
N MET A 120 31.60 6.47 24.84
CA MET A 120 31.38 5.42 23.85
C MET A 120 32.73 4.93 23.31
N TYR A 121 32.91 3.61 23.28
CA TYR A 121 34.13 2.99 22.79
C TYR A 121 33.86 2.15 21.54
N LYS A 122 32.76 1.38 21.52
CA LYS A 122 32.52 0.41 20.47
C LYS A 122 31.04 0.19 20.19
N VAL A 123 30.70 0.09 18.91
CA VAL A 123 29.46 -0.50 18.42
C VAL A 123 29.77 -1.94 18.00
N ALA A 124 28.99 -2.88 18.51
CA ALA A 124 29.19 -4.30 18.30
C ALA A 124 27.98 -4.92 17.59
N ASP A 125 28.29 -5.76 16.61
CA ASP A 125 27.32 -6.56 15.88
C ASP A 125 26.67 -7.64 16.77
N PRO A 126 25.48 -8.16 16.40
CA PRO A 126 24.81 -9.20 17.16
C PRO A 126 25.69 -10.45 17.29
N GLY A 127 25.68 -11.06 18.48
CA GLY A 127 26.51 -12.20 18.80
C GLY A 127 26.91 -12.23 20.26
N LEU A 128 27.86 -13.10 20.59
CA LEU A 128 28.44 -13.16 21.92
C LEU A 128 29.59 -12.16 22.01
N ILE A 129 29.40 -11.12 22.83
CA ILE A 129 30.35 -10.02 22.97
C ILE A 129 30.98 -10.11 24.36
N LYS A 130 32.30 -9.93 24.42
CA LYS A 130 33.02 -9.79 25.68
C LYS A 130 32.92 -8.36 26.16
N VAL A 131 32.38 -8.18 27.36
CA VAL A 131 32.19 -6.90 28.05
C VAL A 131 32.87 -7.00 29.40
N ASN A 132 33.74 -6.05 29.72
CA ASN A 132 34.38 -6.00 31.03
C ASN A 132 33.35 -5.57 32.10
N PRO A 133 33.05 -6.41 33.10
CA PRO A 133 31.97 -6.14 34.07
C PRO A 133 32.20 -4.90 34.96
N LEU A 134 33.46 -4.44 35.10
CA LEU A 134 33.80 -3.30 35.97
C LEU A 134 33.89 -1.98 35.20
N SER A 135 34.54 -2.00 34.03
CA SER A 135 34.85 -0.80 33.26
C SER A 135 33.82 -0.46 32.18
N GLU A 136 33.14 -1.48 31.67
CA GLU A 136 32.30 -1.38 30.47
C GLU A 136 30.84 -1.63 30.79
N LYS A 137 29.95 -0.98 30.02
CA LYS A 137 28.51 -1.20 30.04
C LYS A 137 27.99 -1.40 28.63
N LEU A 138 27.21 -2.45 28.44
CA LEU A 138 26.52 -2.76 27.21
C LEU A 138 25.10 -2.20 27.23
N TYR A 139 24.74 -1.46 26.19
CA TYR A 139 23.38 -1.01 25.91
C TYR A 139 22.93 -1.65 24.61
N VAL A 140 21.81 -2.37 24.64
CA VAL A 140 21.27 -3.04 23.46
C VAL A 140 20.18 -2.17 22.84
N VAL A 141 20.31 -1.87 21.55
CA VAL A 141 19.35 -1.07 20.79
C VAL A 141 18.76 -1.92 19.67
N ASP A 142 17.45 -1.96 19.57
CA ASP A 142 16.75 -2.68 18.49
C ASP A 142 16.74 -1.84 17.20
N VAL A 143 17.27 -2.39 16.12
CA VAL A 143 17.33 -1.73 14.80
C VAL A 143 16.23 -2.20 13.87
N LYS A 144 15.26 -2.99 14.34
CA LYS A 144 14.11 -3.42 13.54
C LYS A 144 13.14 -2.27 13.29
N LEU A 145 12.32 -2.43 12.26
CA LEU A 145 11.16 -1.58 12.03
C LEU A 145 10.21 -1.70 13.22
N ARG A 146 9.88 -0.56 13.84
CA ARG A 146 8.97 -0.47 14.97
C ARG A 146 7.83 0.48 14.66
N THR A 147 6.71 0.17 15.29
CA THR A 147 5.47 0.93 15.17
C THR A 147 5.25 1.73 16.44
N MET A 148 4.91 3.00 16.29
CA MET A 148 4.56 3.91 17.38
C MET A 148 3.15 4.44 17.15
N GLU A 149 2.27 4.12 18.08
CA GLU A 149 0.93 4.71 18.14
C GLU A 149 1.01 6.14 18.68
N ILE A 150 0.32 7.04 17.98
CA ILE A 150 0.14 8.44 18.39
C ILE A 150 -1.25 8.55 19.02
N PRO A 151 -1.34 9.04 20.27
CA PRO A 151 -2.61 9.14 20.96
C PRO A 151 -3.55 10.11 20.24
N ASP A 152 -4.85 9.88 20.37
CA ASP A 152 -5.90 10.67 19.72
C ASP A 152 -5.71 12.18 19.89
N GLN A 153 -5.76 12.88 18.76
CA GLN A 153 -5.58 14.32 18.69
C GLN A 153 -6.84 15.06 18.29
N LYS A 154 -7.30 15.95 19.17
CA LYS A 154 -8.32 16.95 18.86
C LYS A 154 -7.65 18.09 18.08
N CYS A 155 -7.97 18.21 16.80
CA CYS A 155 -7.45 19.23 15.90
C CYS A 155 -8.60 20.07 15.31
N LEU A 156 -8.25 21.28 14.89
CA LEU A 156 -9.13 22.18 14.17
C LEU A 156 -8.61 22.29 12.75
N THR A 157 -9.47 22.08 11.75
CA THR A 157 -9.12 22.29 10.33
C THR A 157 -9.19 23.77 9.96
N LYS A 158 -8.73 24.12 8.76
CA LYS A 158 -8.79 25.48 8.22
C LYS A 158 -10.23 26.02 8.14
N ASP A 159 -11.22 25.14 7.94
CA ASP A 159 -12.65 25.47 7.91
C ASP A 159 -13.30 25.57 9.31
N ASN A 160 -12.49 25.64 10.37
CA ASN A 160 -12.94 25.72 11.76
C ASN A 160 -13.80 24.51 12.20
N VAL A 161 -13.54 23.33 11.64
CA VAL A 161 -14.18 22.07 12.06
C VAL A 161 -13.28 21.35 13.06
N ARG A 162 -13.88 20.90 14.18
CA ARG A 162 -13.21 20.09 15.19
C ARG A 162 -13.28 18.62 14.78
N ILE A 163 -12.13 17.98 14.66
CA ILE A 163 -11.99 16.55 14.36
C ILE A 163 -11.07 15.88 15.38
N VAL A 164 -11.26 14.57 15.57
CA VAL A 164 -10.35 13.72 16.34
C VAL A 164 -9.65 12.78 15.38
N LEU A 165 -8.33 12.72 15.46
CA LEU A 165 -7.48 11.91 14.58
C LEU A 165 -6.66 10.92 15.39
N THR A 166 -6.61 9.68 14.91
CA THR A 166 -5.70 8.62 15.39
C THR A 166 -4.70 8.31 14.29
N SER A 167 -3.45 8.04 14.65
CA SER A 167 -2.37 7.89 13.67
C SER A 167 -1.27 7.00 14.21
N VAL A 168 -0.52 6.40 13.29
CA VAL A 168 0.59 5.50 13.57
C VAL A 168 1.81 5.91 12.76
N LEU A 169 2.97 5.80 13.40
CA LEU A 169 4.28 6.11 12.82
C LEU A 169 5.12 4.83 12.75
N TYR A 170 5.63 4.51 11.55
CA TYR A 170 6.61 3.46 11.34
C TYR A 170 8.00 4.07 11.25
N TYR A 171 8.91 3.59 12.10
CA TYR A 171 10.28 4.11 12.15
C TYR A 171 11.28 2.97 12.39
N GLN A 172 12.51 3.19 11.95
CA GLN A 172 13.63 2.29 12.16
C GLN A 172 14.83 3.07 12.65
N ILE A 173 15.60 2.46 13.56
CA ILE A 173 16.87 3.03 14.01
C ILE A 173 17.94 2.71 12.96
N PHE A 174 18.54 3.74 12.38
CA PHE A 174 19.63 3.61 11.42
C PHE A 174 20.99 3.83 12.08
N GLU A 175 21.11 4.80 12.99
CA GLU A 175 22.37 5.12 13.69
C GLU A 175 22.19 5.02 15.22
N PRO A 176 22.40 3.82 15.81
CA PRO A 176 22.13 3.60 17.23
C PRO A 176 23.06 4.40 18.16
N HIS A 177 24.25 4.75 17.68
CA HIS A 177 25.23 5.52 18.46
C HIS A 177 24.77 6.97 18.70
N ILE A 178 24.11 7.61 17.71
CA ILE A 178 23.59 8.98 17.83
C ILE A 178 22.39 9.01 18.78
N ILE A 179 21.47 8.05 18.64
CA ILE A 179 20.25 7.97 19.47
C ILE A 179 20.57 8.01 20.96
N TYR A 180 21.61 7.29 21.38
CA TYR A 180 22.00 7.21 22.78
C TYR A 180 22.37 8.57 23.39
N PHE A 181 22.97 9.47 22.59
CA PHE A 181 23.44 10.78 23.06
C PHE A 181 22.48 11.93 22.76
N SER A 182 21.70 11.83 21.68
CA SER A 182 20.89 12.96 21.21
C SER A 182 19.68 13.24 22.09
N VAL A 183 18.95 12.21 22.54
CA VAL A 183 17.67 12.39 23.24
C VAL A 183 17.52 11.40 24.40
N ARG A 184 17.11 11.88 25.57
CA ARG A 184 16.90 11.05 26.77
C ARG A 184 15.91 9.91 26.56
N SER A 185 14.79 10.19 25.88
CA SER A 185 13.79 9.19 25.48
C SER A 185 13.27 9.56 24.10
N PHE A 186 13.91 9.02 23.07
CA PHE A 186 13.55 9.28 21.68
C PHE A 186 12.09 8.94 21.39
N GLU A 187 11.55 7.86 21.97
CA GLU A 187 10.16 7.47 21.75
C GLU A 187 9.18 8.56 22.21
N SER A 188 9.40 9.11 23.41
CA SER A 188 8.53 10.17 23.94
C SER A 188 8.61 11.46 23.13
N THR A 189 9.82 11.85 22.73
CA THR A 189 10.06 13.08 21.96
C THR A 189 9.51 12.97 20.55
N LEU A 190 9.65 11.79 19.92
CA LEU A 190 9.08 11.52 18.59
C LEU A 190 7.55 11.56 18.62
N LYS A 191 6.89 10.99 19.64
CA LYS A 191 5.43 11.12 19.85
C LYS A 191 4.99 12.58 19.94
N VAL A 192 5.70 13.38 20.72
CA VAL A 192 5.40 14.82 20.90
C VAL A 192 5.61 15.58 19.58
N ARG A 193 6.70 15.29 18.88
CA ARG A 193 7.01 15.91 17.58
C ARG A 193 5.92 15.59 16.56
N ALA A 194 5.57 14.32 16.40
CA ALA A 194 4.56 13.86 15.46
C ALA A 194 3.18 14.46 15.78
N ARG A 195 2.80 14.51 17.06
CA ARG A 195 1.58 15.19 17.53
C ARG A 195 1.54 16.67 17.13
N SER A 196 2.66 17.39 17.31
CA SER A 196 2.76 18.80 16.95
C SER A 196 2.66 19.00 15.43
N THR A 197 3.35 18.16 14.64
CA THR A 197 3.29 18.20 13.17
C THR A 197 1.89 17.93 12.65
N LEU A 198 1.22 16.89 13.16
CA LEU A 198 -0.15 16.55 12.78
C LEU A 198 -1.08 17.74 13.01
N ARG A 199 -0.99 18.41 14.16
CA ARG A 199 -1.82 19.61 14.43
C ARG A 199 -1.52 20.75 13.46
N GLN A 200 -0.25 20.99 13.16
CA GLN A 200 0.18 22.06 12.26
C GLN A 200 -0.32 21.83 10.83
N VAL A 201 -0.13 20.62 10.29
CA VAL A 201 -0.50 20.30 8.90
C VAL A 201 -2.02 20.29 8.75
N ILE A 202 -2.74 19.64 9.66
CA ILE A 202 -4.22 19.59 9.62
C ILE A 202 -4.85 20.98 9.76
N GLY A 203 -4.25 21.87 10.58
CA GLY A 203 -4.70 23.25 10.71
C GLY A 203 -4.57 24.08 9.43
N ALA A 204 -3.68 23.68 8.51
CA ALA A 204 -3.50 24.35 7.22
C ALA A 204 -4.38 23.78 6.09
N ARG A 205 -5.08 22.67 6.33
CA ARG A 205 -5.89 21.95 5.33
C ARG A 205 -7.39 22.07 5.62
N ASN A 206 -8.18 22.01 4.55
CA ASN A 206 -9.63 21.96 4.65
C ASN A 206 -10.10 20.56 5.07
N LEU A 207 -11.31 20.44 5.61
CA LEU A 207 -11.81 19.14 6.08
C LEU A 207 -11.90 18.10 4.94
N LEU A 208 -12.44 18.50 3.80
CA LEU A 208 -12.60 17.60 2.65
C LEU A 208 -11.26 17.11 2.12
N ASP A 209 -10.23 17.97 2.10
CA ASP A 209 -8.88 17.59 1.71
C ASP A 209 -8.31 16.52 2.66
N VAL A 210 -8.58 16.64 3.96
CA VAL A 210 -8.14 15.66 4.96
C VAL A 210 -8.81 14.30 4.75
N ILE A 211 -10.06 14.27 4.27
CA ILE A 211 -10.81 13.04 3.99
C ILE A 211 -10.38 12.42 2.65
N GLU A 212 -10.25 13.23 1.61
CA GLU A 212 -10.01 12.76 0.23
C GLU A 212 -8.52 12.51 -0.07
N ARG A 213 -7.62 13.31 0.50
CA ARG A 213 -6.17 13.31 0.20
C ARG A 213 -5.32 12.97 1.41
N ARG A 214 -5.75 12.00 2.21
CA ARG A 214 -5.06 11.61 3.44
C ARG A 214 -3.63 11.11 3.17
N GLU A 215 -3.38 10.45 2.04
CA GLU A 215 -2.04 9.96 1.67
C GLU A 215 -1.07 11.12 1.40
N GLU A 216 -1.49 12.15 0.64
CA GLU A 216 -0.68 13.36 0.38
C GLU A 216 -0.36 14.10 1.69
N ILE A 217 -1.32 14.14 2.61
CA ILE A 217 -1.14 14.77 3.91
C ILE A 217 -0.18 13.96 4.77
N ALA A 218 -0.30 12.64 4.77
CA ALA A 218 0.58 11.75 5.50
C ALA A 218 2.04 11.88 5.03
N GLU A 219 2.28 11.92 3.72
CA GLU A 219 3.61 12.16 3.13
C GLU A 219 4.19 13.52 3.57
N SER A 220 3.37 14.57 3.57
CA SER A 220 3.83 15.89 4.04
C SER A 220 4.17 15.92 5.53
N ILE A 221 3.47 15.14 6.35
CA ILE A 221 3.76 15.00 7.79
C ILE A 221 5.06 14.22 7.97
N GLU A 222 5.23 13.12 7.23
CA GLU A 222 6.44 12.30 7.22
C GLU A 222 7.68 13.13 6.93
N GLU A 223 7.67 13.93 5.86
CA GLU A 223 8.80 14.78 5.47
C GLU A 223 9.21 15.74 6.59
N ILE A 224 8.24 16.38 7.25
CA ILE A 224 8.50 17.34 8.32
C ILE A 224 9.07 16.65 9.58
N ILE A 225 8.63 15.44 9.89
CA ILE A 225 9.17 14.69 11.04
C ILE A 225 10.55 14.12 10.70
N ALA A 226 10.76 13.63 9.46
CA ALA A 226 11.99 13.02 8.99
C ALA A 226 13.19 13.97 9.14
N GLN A 227 13.03 15.23 8.74
CA GLN A 227 14.05 16.27 8.92
C GLN A 227 14.57 16.41 10.35
N THR A 228 13.72 16.20 11.35
CA THR A 228 14.13 16.24 12.76
C THR A 228 14.67 14.88 13.22
N ALA A 229 14.03 13.79 12.81
CA ALA A 229 14.37 12.42 13.21
C ALA A 229 15.75 11.97 12.70
N ASP A 230 16.15 12.44 11.52
CA ASP A 230 17.48 12.16 10.95
C ASP A 230 18.60 12.66 11.88
N SER A 231 18.43 13.83 12.50
CA SER A 231 19.40 14.36 13.48
C SER A 231 19.53 13.51 14.75
N TRP A 232 18.56 12.65 15.00
CA TRP A 232 18.58 11.71 16.12
C TRP A 232 19.09 10.33 15.71
N GLY A 233 19.33 10.06 14.42
CA GLY A 233 19.70 8.73 13.93
C GLY A 233 18.51 7.79 13.69
N ILE A 234 17.30 8.34 13.54
CA ILE A 234 16.05 7.61 13.32
C ILE A 234 15.57 7.87 11.91
N ARG A 235 15.33 6.81 11.14
CA ARG A 235 14.67 6.87 9.84
C ARG A 235 13.18 6.66 10.02
N ILE A 236 12.39 7.50 9.38
CA ILE A 236 10.94 7.31 9.27
C ILE A 236 10.66 6.57 7.98
N GLU A 237 9.88 5.48 8.07
CA GLU A 237 9.50 4.68 6.91
C GLU A 237 8.13 5.06 6.36
N SER A 238 7.18 5.38 7.25
CA SER A 238 5.85 5.82 6.84
C SER A 238 5.08 6.46 8.00
N PHE A 239 4.30 7.50 7.68
CA PHE A 239 3.24 8.00 8.54
C PHE A 239 1.86 7.54 8.03
N VAL A 240 1.00 7.05 8.91
CA VAL A 240 -0.36 6.60 8.53
C VAL A 240 -1.41 7.25 9.43
N ILE A 241 -2.42 7.84 8.81
CA ILE A 241 -3.63 8.31 9.49
C ILE A 241 -4.61 7.15 9.55
N GLU A 242 -4.92 6.64 10.74
CA GLU A 242 -5.76 5.45 10.92
C GLU A 242 -7.24 5.78 10.83
N ASP A 243 -7.72 6.70 11.67
CA ASP A 243 -9.13 7.06 11.76
C ASP A 243 -9.33 8.56 12.02
N LEU A 244 -10.48 9.05 11.55
CA LEU A 244 -10.95 10.42 11.69
C LEU A 244 -12.38 10.41 12.21
N THR A 245 -12.56 10.88 13.45
CA THR A 245 -13.88 11.01 14.07
C THR A 245 -14.42 12.43 13.94
N LEU A 246 -15.62 12.54 13.36
CA LEU A 246 -16.38 13.79 13.19
C LEU A 246 -17.52 13.90 14.22
N PRO A 247 -17.94 15.12 14.59
CA PRO A 247 -19.19 15.32 15.31
C PRO A 247 -20.38 14.74 14.52
N PRO A 248 -21.33 14.05 15.17
CA PRO A 248 -22.41 13.33 14.47
C PRO A 248 -23.35 14.26 13.69
N SER A 249 -23.53 15.50 14.14
CA SER A 249 -24.31 16.52 13.42
C SER A 249 -23.71 16.85 12.07
N LEU A 250 -22.39 17.07 12.02
CA LEU A 250 -21.67 17.39 10.79
C LEU A 250 -21.60 16.18 9.84
N LEU A 251 -21.36 14.99 10.39
CA LEU A 251 -21.35 13.76 9.60
C LEU A 251 -22.67 13.57 8.84
N LYS A 252 -23.81 13.82 9.51
CA LYS A 252 -25.14 13.75 8.89
C LYS A 252 -25.31 14.78 7.77
N SER A 253 -24.89 16.02 7.99
CA SER A 253 -24.95 17.08 6.96
C SER A 253 -24.07 16.78 5.76
N LEU A 254 -22.85 16.26 5.97
CA LEU A 254 -21.95 15.83 4.89
C LEU A 254 -22.54 14.66 4.10
N ALA A 255 -23.12 13.67 4.78
CA ALA A 255 -23.79 12.55 4.12
C ALA A 255 -24.95 13.02 3.24
N MET A 256 -25.81 13.94 3.74
CA MET A 256 -26.89 14.53 2.96
C MET A 256 -26.38 15.33 1.75
N ALA A 257 -25.31 16.11 1.93
CA ALA A 257 -24.70 16.87 0.84
C ALA A 257 -24.08 15.95 -0.24
N ALA A 258 -23.40 14.89 0.18
CA ALA A 258 -22.82 13.90 -0.72
C ALA A 258 -23.90 13.12 -1.49
N GLU A 259 -24.99 12.75 -0.83
CA GLU A 259 -26.13 12.10 -1.47
C GLU A 259 -26.80 13.02 -2.50
N ALA A 260 -27.04 14.28 -2.15
CA ALA A 260 -27.59 15.27 -3.07
C ALA A 260 -26.68 15.49 -4.29
N LYS A 261 -25.36 15.57 -4.09
CA LYS A 261 -24.37 15.68 -5.17
C LYS A 261 -24.43 14.45 -6.08
N ARG A 262 -24.43 13.24 -5.51
CA ARG A 262 -24.49 11.98 -6.25
C ARG A 262 -25.79 11.83 -7.06
N ILE A 263 -26.92 12.23 -6.49
CA ILE A 263 -28.22 12.25 -7.20
C ILE A 263 -28.16 13.25 -8.36
N GLY A 264 -27.59 14.43 -8.14
CA GLY A 264 -27.40 15.44 -9.19
C GLY A 264 -26.53 14.94 -10.34
N GLU A 265 -25.36 14.35 -10.02
CA GLU A 265 -24.45 13.77 -11.00
C GLU A 265 -25.10 12.62 -11.78
N SER A 266 -25.83 11.74 -11.11
CA SER A 266 -26.58 10.65 -11.75
C SER A 266 -27.59 11.19 -12.78
N LYS A 267 -28.34 12.25 -12.44
CA LYS A 267 -29.30 12.88 -13.37
C LYS A 267 -28.62 13.49 -14.59
N ILE A 268 -27.44 14.11 -14.42
CA ILE A 268 -26.67 14.66 -15.54
C ILE A 268 -26.15 13.54 -16.45
N ILE A 269 -25.62 12.47 -15.86
CA ILE A 269 -25.15 11.29 -16.60
C ILE A 269 -26.31 10.65 -17.36
N GLN A 270 -27.49 10.52 -16.74
CA GLN A 270 -28.68 10.00 -17.39
C GLN A 270 -29.14 10.87 -18.56
N ALA A 271 -29.29 12.19 -18.35
CA ALA A 271 -29.72 13.10 -19.41
C ALA A 271 -28.72 13.12 -20.59
N THR A 272 -27.41 13.09 -20.31
CA THR A 272 -26.39 13.01 -21.36
C THR A 272 -26.40 11.67 -22.08
N ALA A 273 -26.65 10.56 -21.37
CA ALA A 273 -26.83 9.24 -21.95
C ALA A 273 -28.08 9.18 -22.86
N GLU A 274 -29.21 9.75 -22.43
CA GLU A 274 -30.45 9.84 -23.21
C GLU A 274 -30.24 10.63 -24.50
N VAL A 275 -29.59 11.79 -24.43
CA VAL A 275 -29.26 12.59 -25.63
C VAL A 275 -28.31 11.83 -26.56
N LYS A 276 -27.31 11.13 -26.02
CA LYS A 276 -26.37 10.32 -26.81
C LYS A 276 -27.10 9.15 -27.49
N SER A 277 -28.00 8.48 -26.78
CA SER A 277 -28.84 7.39 -27.30
C SER A 277 -29.74 7.88 -28.44
N ALA A 278 -30.46 9.00 -28.25
CA ALA A 278 -31.31 9.59 -29.28
C ALA A 278 -30.53 9.95 -30.56
N LYS A 279 -29.30 10.48 -30.41
CA LYS A 279 -28.41 10.75 -31.56
C LYS A 279 -28.01 9.48 -32.31
N LEU A 280 -27.69 8.40 -31.59
CA LEU A 280 -27.36 7.11 -32.21
C LEU A 280 -28.57 6.49 -32.91
N MET A 281 -29.75 6.53 -32.29
CA MET A 281 -31.00 6.08 -32.89
C MET A 281 -31.34 6.85 -34.17
N ARG A 282 -31.18 8.19 -34.18
CA ARG A 282 -31.38 9.01 -35.37
C ARG A 282 -30.42 8.59 -36.51
N LYS A 283 -29.13 8.42 -36.20
CA LYS A 283 -28.15 7.95 -37.19
C LYS A 283 -28.53 6.58 -37.77
N ALA A 284 -28.99 5.66 -36.91
CA ALA A 284 -29.47 4.35 -37.36
C ALA A 284 -30.69 4.47 -38.28
N ALA A 285 -31.66 5.33 -37.94
CA ALA A 285 -32.82 5.61 -38.78
C ALA A 285 -32.44 6.24 -40.13
N ASP A 286 -31.50 7.20 -40.14
CA ASP A 286 -30.99 7.81 -41.38
C ASP A 286 -30.29 6.77 -42.28
N ILE A 287 -29.53 5.82 -41.69
CA ILE A 287 -28.91 4.70 -42.43
C ILE A 287 -29.97 3.75 -43.01
N LEU A 288 -31.05 3.48 -42.27
CA LEU A 288 -32.15 2.65 -42.76
C LEU A 288 -32.94 3.35 -43.88
N ALA A 289 -33.19 4.67 -43.74
CA ALA A 289 -33.92 5.46 -44.73
C ALA A 289 -33.12 5.69 -46.02
N SER A 290 -31.80 5.90 -45.91
CA SER A 290 -30.90 6.09 -47.05
C SER A 290 -30.58 4.81 -47.84
N LYS A 291 -31.07 3.65 -47.41
CA LYS A 291 -31.08 2.41 -48.21
C LYS A 291 -32.50 2.13 -48.70
N PRO A 292 -32.94 2.67 -49.86
CA PRO A 292 -34.29 2.46 -50.38
C PRO A 292 -34.63 0.99 -50.71
N ALA A 293 -33.63 0.10 -50.73
CA ALA A 293 -33.75 -1.22 -51.34
C ALA A 293 -33.88 -2.41 -50.38
N ILE A 294 -33.70 -2.25 -49.06
CA ILE A 294 -33.68 -3.43 -48.16
C ILE A 294 -35.08 -3.91 -47.74
N ASN A 295 -36.11 -3.07 -47.72
CA ASN A 295 -37.44 -3.51 -47.29
C ASN A 295 -38.45 -3.58 -48.44
N GLY A 296 -38.43 -2.64 -49.39
CA GLY A 296 -39.36 -2.67 -50.52
C GLY A 296 -39.17 -3.89 -51.43
N ASN A 297 -37.92 -4.24 -51.74
CA ASN A 297 -37.61 -5.31 -52.69
C ASN A 297 -37.37 -6.67 -52.01
N LEU A 298 -37.01 -6.72 -50.72
CA LEU A 298 -36.69 -7.98 -50.04
C LEU A 298 -37.94 -8.77 -49.63
N TYR A 299 -39.09 -8.11 -49.50
CA TYR A 299 -40.39 -8.77 -49.43
C TYR A 299 -40.90 -9.11 -50.84
N GLN A 300 -40.67 -8.26 -51.84
CA GLN A 300 -41.05 -8.55 -53.23
C GLN A 300 -40.32 -9.79 -53.78
N ASP A 301 -38.99 -9.89 -53.61
CA ASP A 301 -38.16 -11.01 -54.07
C ASP A 301 -38.47 -12.34 -53.35
N ARG A 302 -38.99 -12.29 -52.11
CA ARG A 302 -39.32 -13.51 -51.34
C ARG A 302 -40.70 -14.07 -51.68
N TYR A 303 -41.60 -13.24 -52.23
CA TYR A 303 -42.95 -13.62 -52.66
C TYR A 303 -43.12 -13.62 -54.19
N GLU A 304 -42.05 -13.40 -54.97
CA GLU A 304 -42.02 -13.65 -56.42
C GLU A 304 -42.18 -15.15 -56.71
N GLY A 305 -43.43 -15.62 -56.67
CA GLY A 305 -43.79 -17.01 -56.95
C GLY A 305 -44.96 -17.56 -56.13
N GLU A 306 -45.37 -16.91 -55.05
CA GLU A 306 -46.53 -17.33 -54.25
C GLU A 306 -47.79 -16.54 -54.62
N GLN A 307 -48.87 -17.25 -54.97
CA GLN A 307 -50.18 -16.62 -55.22
C GLN A 307 -50.69 -15.95 -53.94
N LEU A 308 -50.76 -14.61 -53.95
CA LEU A 308 -51.51 -13.86 -52.95
C LEU A 308 -53.00 -14.18 -53.11
N ILE A 309 -53.52 -15.02 -52.21
CA ILE A 309 -54.96 -15.26 -52.10
C ILE A 309 -55.58 -14.06 -51.37
N THR A 310 -56.09 -13.09 -52.12
CA THR A 310 -56.98 -12.08 -51.56
C THR A 310 -58.27 -12.77 -51.11
N VAL A 311 -58.40 -13.00 -49.80
CA VAL A 311 -59.66 -13.43 -49.19
C VAL A 311 -60.61 -12.24 -49.23
N SER A 312 -61.38 -12.13 -50.32
CA SER A 312 -62.56 -11.26 -50.39
C SER A 312 -63.68 -11.90 -49.59
N GLY A 313 -63.70 -11.63 -48.29
CA GLY A 313 -64.77 -12.02 -47.40
C GLY A 313 -64.78 -11.11 -46.18
N GLU A 314 -65.96 -10.61 -45.81
CA GLU A 314 -66.16 -9.84 -44.60
C GLU A 314 -65.76 -10.70 -43.39
N ALA A 315 -64.96 -10.13 -42.48
CA ALA A 315 -64.30 -10.86 -41.41
C ALA A 315 -65.35 -11.60 -40.54
N PRO A 316 -65.24 -12.93 -40.35
CA PRO A 316 -66.17 -13.62 -39.46
C PRO A 316 -65.94 -13.16 -38.03
N SER A 317 -66.99 -12.63 -37.41
CA SER A 317 -67.00 -12.34 -35.97
C SER A 317 -66.74 -13.64 -35.20
N VAL A 318 -65.69 -13.64 -34.38
CA VAL A 318 -65.33 -14.77 -33.51
C VAL A 318 -66.46 -14.99 -32.51
N LYS A 319 -67.35 -15.95 -32.78
CA LYS A 319 -68.23 -16.54 -31.78
C LYS A 319 -67.74 -17.95 -31.48
N ASP A 320 -67.35 -18.13 -30.23
CA ASP A 320 -67.11 -19.36 -29.51
C ASP A 320 -66.20 -20.41 -30.19
N ILE A 321 -64.91 -20.31 -29.87
CA ILE A 321 -64.01 -21.46 -29.89
C ILE A 321 -64.17 -22.19 -28.54
N SER A 322 -65.34 -22.77 -28.31
CA SER A 322 -65.58 -23.70 -27.20
C SER A 322 -65.74 -25.10 -27.79
N GLY A 323 -64.71 -25.93 -27.57
CA GLY A 323 -64.83 -27.37 -27.81
C GLY A 323 -64.04 -27.90 -28.99
N LYS A 324 -62.70 -27.85 -28.92
CA LYS A 324 -61.83 -28.99 -29.25
C LYS A 324 -60.38 -28.67 -28.89
N HIS A 325 -59.85 -29.46 -27.97
CA HIS A 325 -58.47 -29.50 -27.45
C HIS A 325 -58.11 -28.34 -26.52
N GLY A 326 -58.18 -28.64 -25.22
CA GLY A 326 -57.89 -27.71 -24.14
C GLY A 326 -56.40 -27.45 -24.00
N ILE A 327 -56.04 -26.17 -24.07
CA ILE A 327 -55.00 -25.55 -23.27
C ILE A 327 -55.54 -24.17 -22.89
N VAL A 328 -55.89 -23.99 -21.62
CA VAL A 328 -56.17 -22.68 -21.05
C VAL A 328 -54.82 -22.01 -20.81
N VAL A 329 -54.47 -21.00 -21.60
CA VAL A 329 -53.36 -20.11 -21.24
C VAL A 329 -53.95 -18.77 -20.81
N GLY A 330 -54.16 -18.63 -19.51
CA GLY A 330 -54.13 -17.32 -18.88
C GLY A 330 -52.68 -16.84 -18.86
N ALA A 331 -52.29 -16.01 -19.82
CA ALA A 331 -51.00 -15.34 -19.81
C ALA A 331 -51.18 -13.89 -19.34
N THR A 332 -50.56 -13.56 -18.21
CA THR A 332 -50.40 -12.19 -17.71
C THR A 332 -49.52 -11.38 -18.68
N ILE A 333 -49.72 -10.06 -18.75
CA ILE A 333 -49.06 -9.11 -19.67
C ILE A 333 -47.52 -9.27 -19.71
N ASP A 334 -46.90 -9.67 -18.61
CA ASP A 334 -45.46 -9.90 -18.52
C ASP A 334 -44.95 -10.99 -19.47
N LYS A 335 -45.72 -12.06 -19.69
CA LYS A 335 -45.35 -13.15 -20.62
C LYS A 335 -45.46 -12.73 -22.09
N LEU A 336 -46.32 -11.76 -22.39
CA LEU A 336 -46.41 -11.16 -23.74
C LEU A 336 -45.25 -10.19 -23.98
N LEU A 337 -44.82 -9.45 -22.95
CA LEU A 337 -43.63 -8.61 -23.02
C LEU A 337 -42.35 -9.44 -23.21
N GLU A 338 -42.27 -10.59 -22.52
CA GLU A 338 -41.16 -11.54 -22.63
C GLU A 338 -41.12 -12.23 -24.00
N GLY A 339 -42.29 -12.56 -24.58
CA GLY A 339 -42.39 -13.05 -25.95
C GLY A 339 -41.97 -12.01 -26.99
N ALA A 340 -42.34 -10.74 -26.79
CA ALA A 340 -41.99 -9.64 -27.69
C ALA A 340 -40.49 -9.29 -27.62
N SER A 341 -39.88 -9.32 -26.44
CA SER A 341 -38.44 -9.10 -26.28
C SER A 341 -37.61 -10.22 -26.90
N THR A 342 -38.09 -11.47 -26.79
CA THR A 342 -37.46 -12.64 -27.40
C THR A 342 -37.52 -12.59 -28.93
N GLN A 343 -38.66 -12.21 -29.51
CA GLN A 343 -38.78 -11.98 -30.96
C GLN A 343 -37.92 -10.81 -31.46
N CYS A 344 -37.78 -9.74 -30.66
CA CYS A 344 -36.94 -8.60 -31.01
C CYS A 344 -35.46 -8.98 -31.03
N LEU A 345 -34.99 -9.75 -30.04
CA LEU A 345 -33.63 -10.29 -29.99
C LEU A 345 -33.35 -11.27 -31.14
N GLN A 346 -34.34 -12.09 -31.49
CA GLN A 346 -34.22 -13.05 -32.60
C GLN A 346 -34.09 -12.33 -33.96
N ASN A 347 -34.84 -11.25 -34.15
CA ASN A 347 -34.73 -10.40 -35.34
C ASN A 347 -33.41 -9.62 -35.42
N ILE A 348 -32.86 -9.19 -34.27
CA ILE A 348 -31.54 -8.53 -34.22
C ILE A 348 -30.42 -9.52 -34.54
N ASN A 349 -30.49 -10.76 -34.04
CA ASN A 349 -29.51 -11.80 -34.36
C ASN A 349 -29.54 -12.19 -35.85
N LEU A 350 -30.73 -12.32 -36.43
CA LEU A 350 -30.90 -12.60 -37.85
C LEU A 350 -30.33 -11.48 -38.73
N ALA A 351 -30.45 -10.22 -38.30
CA ALA A 351 -29.94 -9.05 -39.01
C ALA A 351 -28.40 -8.93 -38.98
N MET A 352 -27.73 -9.52 -37.98
CA MET A 352 -26.28 -9.44 -37.82
C MET A 352 -25.49 -10.59 -38.47
N LYS A 353 -26.15 -11.56 -39.13
CA LYS A 353 -25.52 -12.73 -39.79
C LYS A 353 -24.54 -13.52 -38.90
N ASN A 354 -24.73 -13.50 -37.58
CA ASN A 354 -24.00 -14.39 -36.69
C ASN A 354 -24.75 -15.73 -36.61
N GLY A 355 -24.00 -16.83 -36.75
CA GLY A 355 -24.54 -18.19 -36.72
C GLY A 355 -25.35 -18.46 -35.44
N GLU A 356 -26.43 -19.21 -35.60
CA GLU A 356 -27.25 -19.70 -34.50
C GLU A 356 -26.36 -20.41 -33.47
N TYR A 357 -26.45 -20.00 -32.21
CA TYR A 357 -25.71 -20.53 -31.04
C TYR A 357 -24.22 -20.16 -30.92
N ALA A 358 -23.97 -18.96 -30.39
CA ALA A 358 -22.87 -18.77 -29.42
C ALA A 358 -23.52 -18.48 -28.06
N GLY A 359 -23.34 -19.40 -27.12
CA GLY A 359 -24.13 -19.54 -25.90
C GLY A 359 -24.12 -18.34 -24.95
N ILE A 360 -25.25 -18.15 -24.28
CA ILE A 360 -25.36 -17.36 -23.05
C ILE A 360 -24.70 -18.21 -21.94
N PRO A 361 -23.74 -17.68 -21.16
CA PRO A 361 -23.22 -18.41 -20.00
C PRO A 361 -24.31 -18.60 -18.94
N ASP A 362 -24.39 -19.80 -18.36
CA ASP A 362 -25.45 -20.29 -17.46
C ASP A 362 -25.63 -19.53 -16.13
N ASP A 363 -24.92 -18.41 -15.90
CA ASP A 363 -24.89 -17.68 -14.62
C ASP A 363 -25.63 -16.32 -14.63
N LEU A 364 -26.36 -15.99 -15.69
CA LEU A 364 -27.06 -14.70 -15.79
C LEU A 364 -28.46 -14.75 -15.17
N ILE A 365 -28.54 -14.50 -13.86
CA ILE A 365 -29.82 -14.23 -13.17
C ILE A 365 -30.20 -12.76 -13.39
N ILE A 366 -31.15 -12.50 -14.29
CA ILE A 366 -31.81 -11.20 -14.41
C ILE A 366 -32.99 -11.20 -13.42
N ARG A 367 -32.86 -10.46 -12.31
CA ARG A 367 -33.98 -10.19 -11.40
C ARG A 367 -34.81 -9.02 -11.96
N GLY A 368 -36.13 -9.24 -12.05
CA GLY A 368 -37.13 -8.21 -12.37
C GLY A 368 -37.40 -7.26 -11.22
#